data_AF-A0A7Y8CHR8-F1
#
_entry.id   AF-A0A7Y8CHR8-F1
#
_cell.length_a   1.000
_cell.length_b   1.000
_cell.length_c   1.000
_cell.angle_alpha   90.00
_cell.angle_beta   90.00
_cell.angle_gamma   90.00
#
_symmetry.space_group_name_H-M   'P 1'
#
loop_
_entity.id
_entity.type
_entity.pdbx_description
1 polymer ?
#
loop_
_entity_poly.entity_id
_entity_poly.type
_entity_poly.pdbx_seq_one_letter_code
_entity_poly.pdbx_strand_id
1 'polypeptide(L)'
;MDNTNAQRSNDYLDVLLWLETASEDEIAGAYWLASGSTKTDLRQGIQALMDSDRPALAIYFPELVIAPIRLAELPTKFPEVSEPMERLQDSILRRQYEPQCPLKGYGALSAVISELKDQGRISAAQSTLLLAELAELKRG
;
A
#
# COMPACT_ATOMS: atom_id res chain seq x y z
N MET A 1 -0.16 12.70 30.91
CA MET A 1 0.53 13.28 29.75
C MET A 1 1.38 12.17 29.18
N ASP A 2 0.94 11.56 28.08
CA ASP A 2 1.73 10.56 27.36
C ASP A 2 2.92 11.24 26.70
N ASN A 3 4.10 10.97 27.25
CA ASN A 3 5.38 11.56 26.85
C ASN A 3 6.06 10.75 25.74
N THR A 4 5.29 10.11 24.86
CA THR A 4 5.81 9.19 23.83
C THR A 4 6.52 9.90 22.68
N ASN A 5 6.46 11.24 22.63
CA ASN A 5 7.11 12.05 21.59
C ASN A 5 8.50 12.60 21.97
N ALA A 6 8.94 12.47 23.23
CA ALA A 6 10.08 13.23 23.74
C ALA A 6 11.44 12.52 23.70
N GLN A 7 11.54 11.29 23.17
CA GLN A 7 12.81 10.56 23.15
C GLN A 7 12.97 9.70 21.89
N ARG A 8 12.86 10.30 20.70
CA ARG A 8 13.47 9.67 19.52
C ARG A 8 14.98 9.80 19.69
N SER A 9 15.66 8.70 19.96
CA SER A 9 17.13 8.66 20.09
C SER A 9 17.79 9.19 18.81
N ASN A 10 19.03 9.68 18.91
CA ASN A 10 19.82 10.00 17.70
C ASN A 10 19.82 8.80 16.73
N ASP A 11 19.87 7.58 17.26
CA ASP A 11 19.82 6.35 16.49
C ASP A 11 18.55 6.22 15.63
N TYR A 12 17.39 6.67 16.11
CA TYR A 12 16.16 6.67 15.32
C TYR A 12 16.19 7.71 14.18
N LEU A 13 16.78 8.88 14.42
CA LEU A 13 16.95 9.90 13.38
C LEU A 13 17.93 9.45 12.30
N ASP A 14 19.01 8.77 12.69
CA ASP A 14 19.97 8.17 11.75
C ASP A 14 19.30 7.10 10.88
N VAL A 15 18.43 6.27 11.49
CA VAL A 15 17.61 5.30 10.75
C VAL A 15 16.69 6.01 9.75
N LEU A 16 16.00 7.07 10.13
CA LEU A 16 15.13 7.82 9.21
C LEU A 16 15.92 8.40 8.03
N LEU A 17 17.05 9.05 8.30
CA LEU A 17 17.90 9.63 7.25
C LEU A 17 18.42 8.56 6.28
N TRP A 18 18.81 7.40 6.82
CA TRP A 18 19.22 6.27 5.98
C TRP A 18 18.06 5.73 5.15
N LEU A 19 16.88 5.57 5.74
CA LEU A 19 15.67 5.10 5.06
C LEU A 19 15.20 6.05 3.95
N GLU A 20 15.55 7.33 3.96
CA GLU A 20 15.22 8.25 2.86
C GLU A 20 16.02 7.96 1.59
N THR A 21 17.24 7.42 1.72
CA THR A 21 18.19 7.27 0.60
C THR A 21 18.47 5.81 0.22
N ALA A 22 18.26 4.87 1.12
CA ALA A 22 18.48 3.45 0.89
C ALA A 22 17.51 2.88 -0.15
N SER A 23 17.97 1.94 -0.97
CA SER A 23 17.10 1.19 -1.88
C SER A 23 16.13 0.29 -1.12
N GLU A 24 15.01 -0.07 -1.75
CA GLU A 24 13.99 -0.96 -1.17
C GLU A 24 14.60 -2.31 -0.74
N ASP A 25 15.55 -2.84 -1.52
CA ASP A 25 16.25 -4.10 -1.23
C ASP A 25 17.16 -3.99 -0.01
N GLU A 26 17.88 -2.88 0.15
CA GLU A 26 18.69 -2.60 1.34
C GLU A 26 17.82 -2.49 2.59
N ILE A 27 16.68 -1.81 2.49
CA ILE A 27 15.72 -1.67 3.57
C ILE A 27 15.15 -3.03 3.96
N ALA A 28 14.77 -3.85 2.99
CA ALA A 28 14.29 -5.22 3.23
C ALA A 28 15.36 -6.07 3.92
N GLY A 29 16.58 -6.08 3.39
CA GLY A 29 17.70 -6.80 4.00
C GLY A 29 17.95 -6.37 5.44
N ALA A 30 18.04 -5.07 5.69
CA ALA A 30 18.26 -4.52 7.02
C ALA A 30 17.12 -4.88 7.98
N TYR A 31 15.85 -4.74 7.56
CA TYR A 31 14.69 -5.05 8.40
C TYR A 31 14.62 -6.53 8.80
N TRP A 32 14.91 -7.44 7.87
CA TRP A 32 14.85 -8.88 8.14
C TRP A 32 16.00 -9.37 9.02
N LEU A 33 17.19 -8.77 8.90
CA LEU A 33 18.36 -9.10 9.73
C LEU A 33 18.34 -8.42 11.10
N ALA A 34 17.70 -7.25 11.21
CA ALA A 34 17.66 -6.49 12.46
C ALA A 34 16.87 -7.22 13.57
N SER A 35 17.31 -6.98 14.80
CA SER A 35 16.65 -7.42 16.03
C SER A 35 16.64 -6.30 17.08
N GLY A 36 15.90 -6.48 18.16
CA GLY A 36 15.87 -5.51 19.28
C GLY A 36 15.32 -4.13 18.89
N SER A 37 15.96 -3.07 19.43
CA SER A 37 15.57 -1.68 19.21
C SER A 37 15.68 -1.28 17.74
N THR A 38 16.77 -1.64 17.05
CA THR A 38 16.96 -1.32 15.63
C THR A 38 15.83 -1.83 14.75
N LYS A 39 15.29 -3.04 15.01
CA LYS A 39 14.13 -3.56 14.25
C LYS A 39 12.87 -2.74 14.51
N THR A 40 12.70 -2.25 15.74
CA THR A 40 11.57 -1.40 16.12
C THR A 40 11.67 -0.03 15.46
N ASP A 41 12.85 0.56 15.45
CA ASP A 41 13.14 1.84 14.78
C ASP A 41 12.92 1.74 13.27
N LEU A 42 13.43 0.68 12.63
CA LEU A 42 13.17 0.40 11.22
C LEU A 42 11.68 0.22 10.95
N ARG A 43 10.96 -0.53 11.78
CA ARG A 43 9.50 -0.70 11.64
C ARG A 43 8.80 0.66 11.63
N GLN A 44 9.07 1.49 12.63
CA GLN A 44 8.42 2.80 12.78
C GLN A 44 8.81 3.75 11.65
N GLY A 45 10.08 3.75 11.23
CA GLY A 45 10.55 4.57 10.12
C GLY A 45 9.94 4.16 8.78
N ILE A 46 9.87 2.86 8.50
CA ILE A 46 9.20 2.32 7.30
C ILE A 46 7.71 2.69 7.30
N GLN A 47 7.04 2.57 8.45
CA GLN A 47 5.64 2.98 8.62
C GLN A 47 5.43 4.49 8.38
N ALA A 48 6.33 5.33 8.86
CA ALA A 48 6.24 6.77 8.62
C ALA A 48 6.41 7.08 7.13
N LEU A 49 7.41 6.51 6.47
CA LEU A 49 7.72 6.80 5.07
C LEU A 49 6.70 6.23 4.09
N MET A 50 6.07 5.09 4.39
CA MET A 50 5.03 4.52 3.50
C MET A 50 3.77 5.38 3.42
N ASP A 51 3.49 6.20 4.44
CA ASP A 51 2.36 7.12 4.43
C ASP A 51 2.74 8.54 3.99
N SER A 52 4.04 8.82 3.80
CA SER A 52 4.55 10.10 3.28
C SER A 52 5.27 9.94 1.93
N ASP A 53 6.60 9.79 1.97
CA ASP A 53 7.50 10.04 0.85
C ASP A 53 7.81 8.80 0.02
N ARG A 54 7.60 7.60 0.59
CA ARG A 54 7.92 6.31 -0.03
C ARG A 54 6.78 5.29 0.06
N PRO A 55 5.59 5.58 -0.50
CA PRO A 55 4.44 4.69 -0.42
C PRO A 55 4.66 3.32 -1.09
N ALA A 56 5.61 3.21 -2.02
CA ALA A 56 6.02 1.95 -2.64
C ALA A 56 6.53 0.91 -1.63
N LEU A 57 7.05 1.33 -0.47
CA LEU A 57 7.48 0.40 0.60
C LEU A 57 6.34 -0.49 1.10
N ALA A 58 5.09 -0.07 0.95
CA ALA A 58 3.94 -0.88 1.31
C ALA A 58 3.88 -2.23 0.54
N ILE A 59 4.43 -2.29 -0.68
CA ILE A 59 4.50 -3.53 -1.47
C ILE A 59 5.52 -4.52 -0.87
N TYR A 60 6.61 -4.00 -0.30
CA TYR A 60 7.69 -4.79 0.29
C TYR A 60 7.39 -5.20 1.74
N PHE A 61 6.64 -4.36 2.46
CA PHE A 61 6.26 -4.56 3.86
C PHE A 61 4.75 -4.44 4.07
N PRO A 62 3.93 -5.29 3.43
CA PRO A 62 2.47 -5.23 3.53
C PRO A 62 1.98 -5.43 4.97
N GLU A 63 2.74 -6.16 5.81
CA GLU A 63 2.44 -6.40 7.21
C GLU A 63 2.63 -5.17 8.10
N LEU A 64 3.33 -4.14 7.60
CA LEU A 64 3.56 -2.90 8.32
C LEU A 64 2.52 -1.83 8.01
N VAL A 65 1.69 -2.02 6.98
CA VAL A 65 0.61 -1.09 6.64
C VAL A 65 -0.44 -1.07 7.76
N ILE A 66 -0.81 0.12 8.20
CA ILE A 66 -1.80 0.31 9.26
C ILE A 66 -3.21 0.06 8.69
N ALA A 67 -3.95 -0.85 9.32
CA ALA A 67 -5.32 -1.23 8.94
C ALA A 67 -5.46 -1.50 7.43
N PRO A 68 -4.74 -2.49 6.86
CA PRO A 68 -4.72 -2.71 5.43
C PRO A 68 -6.13 -3.05 4.91
N ILE A 69 -6.41 -2.64 3.68
CA ILE A 69 -7.69 -2.87 3.00
C ILE A 69 -7.39 -3.72 1.77
N ARG A 70 -8.18 -4.78 1.55
CA ARG A 70 -8.13 -5.59 0.32
C ARG A 70 -9.11 -5.06 -0.70
N LEU A 71 -8.84 -5.29 -2.00
CA LEU A 71 -9.77 -4.90 -3.07
C LEU A 71 -11.18 -5.49 -2.83
N ALA A 72 -11.25 -6.75 -2.40
CA ALA A 72 -12.53 -7.42 -2.11
C ALA A 72 -13.36 -6.72 -1.01
N GLU A 73 -12.73 -5.96 -0.12
CA GLU A 73 -13.40 -5.22 0.95
C GLU A 73 -13.84 -3.81 0.53
N LEU A 74 -13.31 -3.29 -0.58
CA LEU A 74 -13.60 -1.93 -1.03
C LEU A 74 -15.10 -1.68 -1.23
N PRO A 75 -15.89 -2.54 -1.91
CA PRO A 75 -17.32 -2.28 -2.11
C PRO A 75 -18.10 -2.14 -0.79
N THR A 76 -17.71 -2.89 0.24
CA THR A 76 -18.35 -2.84 1.56
C THR A 76 -18.01 -1.56 2.32
N LYS A 77 -16.77 -1.07 2.21
CA LYS A 77 -16.29 0.15 2.89
C LYS A 77 -16.61 1.43 2.11
N PHE A 78 -16.67 1.33 0.78
CA PHE A 78 -16.76 2.41 -0.20
C PHE A 78 -17.74 2.01 -1.30
N PRO A 79 -19.06 2.19 -1.09
CA PRO A 79 -20.09 1.74 -2.03
C PRO A 79 -19.91 2.25 -3.47
N GLU A 80 -19.32 3.43 -3.65
CA GLU A 80 -18.96 4.02 -4.94
C GLU A 80 -17.96 3.18 -5.77
N VAL A 81 -17.26 2.24 -5.12
CA VAL A 81 -16.35 1.30 -5.79
C VAL A 81 -17.10 0.10 -6.41
N SER A 82 -18.34 -0.14 -6.00
CA SER A 82 -19.09 -1.36 -6.37
C SER A 82 -19.28 -1.48 -7.89
N GLU A 83 -19.80 -0.44 -8.55
CA GLU A 83 -20.05 -0.47 -10.00
C GLU A 83 -18.73 -0.65 -10.81
N PRO A 84 -17.65 0.11 -10.55
CA PRO A 84 -16.36 -0.13 -11.19
C PRO A 84 -15.80 -1.55 -10.96
N MET A 85 -15.96 -2.09 -9.76
CA MET A 85 -15.50 -3.43 -9.38
C MET A 85 -16.27 -4.52 -10.12
N GLU A 86 -17.60 -4.47 -10.12
CA GLU A 86 -18.47 -5.41 -10.84
C GLU A 86 -18.14 -5.40 -12.34
N ARG A 87 -17.99 -4.20 -12.93
CA ARG A 87 -17.61 -4.05 -14.34
C ARG A 87 -16.26 -4.70 -14.68
N LEU A 88 -15.30 -4.62 -13.76
CA LEU A 88 -14.00 -5.27 -13.94
C LEU A 88 -14.14 -6.80 -13.83
N GLN A 89 -14.83 -7.30 -12.81
CA GLN A 89 -15.04 -8.73 -12.59
C GLN A 89 -15.77 -9.39 -13.77
N ASP A 90 -16.86 -8.77 -14.24
CA ASP A 90 -17.58 -9.22 -15.44
C ASP A 90 -16.67 -9.27 -16.67
N SER A 91 -15.81 -8.25 -16.83
CA SER A 91 -14.88 -8.21 -17.94
C SER A 91 -13.81 -9.30 -17.86
N ILE A 92 -13.32 -9.63 -16.67
CA ILE A 92 -12.36 -10.72 -16.44
C ILE A 92 -13.02 -12.07 -16.75
N LEU A 93 -14.22 -12.30 -16.23
CA LEU A 93 -14.98 -13.53 -16.48
C LEU A 93 -15.26 -13.73 -17.97
N ARG A 94 -15.66 -12.68 -18.69
CA ARG A 94 -15.86 -12.75 -20.14
C ARG A 94 -14.58 -13.12 -20.89
N ARG A 95 -13.42 -12.59 -20.49
CA ARG A 95 -12.14 -12.90 -21.15
C ARG A 95 -11.68 -14.35 -20.97
N GLN A 96 -12.18 -15.07 -19.96
CA GLN A 96 -11.95 -16.50 -19.82
C GLN A 96 -12.56 -17.29 -20.99
N TYR A 97 -13.69 -16.83 -21.53
CA TYR A 97 -14.38 -17.45 -22.66
C TYR A 97 -14.07 -16.75 -23.99
N GLU A 98 -13.75 -15.46 -23.96
CA GLU A 98 -13.48 -14.61 -25.12
C GLU A 98 -12.21 -13.75 -24.90
N PRO A 99 -11.00 -14.31 -25.09
CA PRO A 99 -9.74 -13.62 -24.78
C PRO A 99 -9.53 -12.31 -25.54
N GLN A 100 -10.14 -12.19 -26.72
CA GLN A 100 -10.10 -11.00 -27.57
C GLN A 100 -10.89 -9.80 -27.02
N CYS A 101 -11.78 -10.01 -26.05
CA CYS A 101 -12.54 -8.91 -25.46
C CYS A 101 -11.62 -7.99 -24.64
N PRO A 102 -11.73 -6.65 -24.80
CA PRO A 102 -10.90 -5.71 -24.05
C PRO A 102 -11.26 -5.71 -22.56
N LEU A 103 -10.26 -5.56 -21.70
CA LEU A 103 -10.47 -5.41 -20.26
C LEU A 103 -11.13 -4.05 -19.96
N LYS A 104 -12.30 -4.07 -19.33
CA LYS A 104 -13.05 -2.88 -18.90
C LYS A 104 -12.98 -2.72 -17.38
N GLY A 105 -13.28 -1.52 -16.88
CA GLY A 105 -13.37 -1.26 -15.43
C GLY A 105 -12.05 -0.95 -14.72
N TYR A 106 -10.90 -1.46 -15.20
CA TYR A 106 -9.59 -1.25 -14.57
C TYR A 106 -9.25 0.23 -14.32
N GLY A 107 -9.36 1.07 -15.36
CA GLY A 107 -9.04 2.50 -15.24
C GLY A 107 -10.01 3.24 -14.33
N ALA A 108 -11.29 2.85 -14.33
CA ALA A 108 -12.29 3.43 -13.44
C ALA A 108 -11.99 3.08 -11.98
N LEU A 109 -11.66 1.82 -11.69
CA LEU A 109 -11.30 1.37 -10.35
C LEU A 109 -10.01 2.04 -9.85
N SER A 110 -8.99 2.15 -10.71
CA SER A 110 -7.75 2.88 -10.40
C SER A 110 -7.99 4.36 -10.11
N ALA A 111 -8.91 5.00 -10.83
CA ALA A 111 -9.27 6.39 -10.61
C ALA A 111 -9.99 6.57 -9.26
N VAL A 112 -10.95 5.71 -8.93
CA VAL A 112 -11.66 5.77 -7.64
C VAL A 112 -10.70 5.51 -6.47
N ILE A 113 -9.77 4.55 -6.58
CA ILE A 113 -8.74 4.33 -5.55
C ILE A 113 -7.88 5.59 -5.35
N SER A 114 -7.55 6.29 -6.44
CA SER A 114 -6.77 7.54 -6.35
C SER A 114 -7.59 8.65 -5.69
N GLU A 115 -8.88 8.77 -6.03
CA GLU A 115 -9.79 9.74 -5.43
C GLU A 115 -10.00 9.48 -3.93
N LEU A 116 -10.14 8.22 -3.50
CA LEU A 116 -10.24 7.87 -2.09
C LEU A 116 -8.99 8.29 -1.29
N LYS A 117 -7.81 8.17 -1.91
CA LYS A 117 -6.54 8.64 -1.33
C LYS A 117 -6.50 10.16 -1.25
N ASP A 118 -6.88 10.84 -2.32
CA ASP A 118 -6.87 12.31 -2.37
C ASP A 118 -7.90 12.94 -1.41
N GLN A 119 -9.00 12.23 -1.13
CA GLN A 119 -9.98 12.57 -0.09
C GLN A 119 -9.52 12.22 1.34
N GLY A 120 -8.36 11.59 1.51
CA GLY A 120 -7.83 11.15 2.80
C GLY A 120 -8.61 10.00 3.45
N ARG A 121 -9.42 9.28 2.68
CA ARG A 121 -10.23 8.14 3.16
C ARG A 121 -9.45 6.83 3.23
N ILE A 122 -8.36 6.77 2.46
CA ILE A 122 -7.33 5.74 2.55
C ILE A 122 -5.95 6.40 2.56
N SER A 123 -4.97 5.76 3.16
CA SER A 123 -3.58 6.24 3.20
C SER A 123 -2.84 6.00 1.88
N ALA A 124 -1.68 6.63 1.70
CA ALA A 124 -0.83 6.41 0.53
C ALA A 124 -0.33 4.96 0.45
N ALA A 125 0.00 4.34 1.59
CA ALA A 125 0.36 2.93 1.67
C ALA A 125 -0.80 2.01 1.27
N GLN A 126 -2.01 2.26 1.78
CA GLN A 126 -3.21 1.50 1.42
C GLN A 126 -3.53 1.62 -0.08
N SER A 127 -3.47 2.83 -0.62
CA SER A 127 -3.67 3.08 -2.06
C SER A 127 -2.68 2.29 -2.91
N THR A 128 -1.41 2.28 -2.52
CA THR A 128 -0.36 1.54 -3.22
C THR A 128 -0.61 0.03 -3.22
N LEU A 129 -0.99 -0.55 -2.07
CA LEU A 129 -1.36 -1.96 -1.99
C LEU A 129 -2.57 -2.31 -2.86
N LEU A 130 -3.61 -1.48 -2.84
CA LEU A 130 -4.81 -1.70 -3.64
C LEU A 130 -4.50 -1.64 -5.15
N LEU A 131 -3.64 -0.71 -5.57
CA LEU A 131 -3.19 -0.62 -6.97
C LEU A 131 -2.30 -1.80 -7.37
N ALA A 132 -1.47 -2.31 -6.47
CA ALA A 132 -0.67 -3.52 -6.69
C ALA A 132 -1.57 -4.75 -6.85
N GLU A 133 -2.55 -4.95 -5.95
CA GLU A 133 -3.54 -6.02 -6.04
C GLU A 133 -4.35 -5.92 -7.35
N LEU A 134 -4.69 -4.69 -7.77
CA LEU A 134 -5.42 -4.44 -9.01
C LEU A 134 -4.57 -4.80 -10.24
N ALA A 135 -3.26 -4.53 -10.19
CA ALA A 135 -2.34 -4.91 -11.26
C ALA A 135 -2.18 -6.44 -11.36
N GLU A 136 -2.23 -7.17 -10.26
CA GLU A 136 -2.22 -8.65 -10.25
C GLU A 136 -3.49 -9.20 -10.92
N LEU A 137 -4.67 -8.64 -10.64
CA LEU A 137 -5.92 -9.03 -11.31
C LEU A 137 -5.88 -8.84 -12.82
N LYS A 138 -5.17 -7.83 -13.31
CA LYS A 138 -4.98 -7.60 -14.76
C LYS A 138 -4.06 -8.65 -15.40
N ARG A 139 -3.11 -9.20 -14.64
CA ARG A 139 -2.14 -10.18 -15.14
C ARG A 139 -2.75 -11.55 -15.37
N GLY A 140 -3.86 -11.87 -14.70
CA GLY A 140 -4.79 -12.96 -15.02
C GLY A 140 -4.13 -14.32 -15.16
#